data_AF-A0A4U8YTS8-F1
#
_entry.id   AF-A0A4U8YTS8-F1
#
_cell.length_a   1.000
_cell.length_b   1.000
_cell.length_c   1.000
_cell.angle_alpha   90.00
_cell.angle_beta   90.00
_cell.angle_gamma   90.00
#
_symmetry.space_group_name_H-M   'P 1'
#
loop_
_entity.id
_entity.type
_entity.pdbx_description
1 polymer ?
#
loop_
_entity_poly.entity_id
_entity_poly.type
_entity_poly.pdbx_seq_one_letter_code
_entity_poly.pdbx_strand_id
1 'polypeptide(L)'
;MKKCIITLGILFMLVGTTYGKTVSEDCGCGLGRVAIGEKEGLGWNLLGTFLNGLCGNQTFGMSSGTLECGEPTKFAIDQRINTFVAGNMDNLAMDIASGGGESLSALAEIAQVDPALREPLASELQAHFDTIYPDADVSYIQVADALREVFASI
;
A
#
# COMPACT_ATOMS: atom_id res chain seq x y z
N MET A 1 34.75 -34.89 -11.73
CA MET A 1 33.88 -34.34 -12.81
C MET A 1 32.57 -35.09 -12.97
N LYS A 2 32.54 -36.43 -13.12
CA LYS A 2 31.28 -37.21 -13.26
C LYS A 2 30.38 -37.17 -12.01
N LYS A 3 30.98 -37.12 -10.82
CA LYS A 3 30.25 -37.03 -9.54
C LYS A 3 29.56 -35.67 -9.35
N CYS A 4 30.16 -34.57 -9.81
CA CYS A 4 29.59 -33.22 -9.72
C CYS A 4 28.37 -33.03 -10.63
N ILE A 5 28.33 -33.71 -11.78
CA ILE A 5 27.18 -33.66 -12.70
C ILE A 5 25.97 -34.38 -12.09
N ILE A 6 26.21 -35.48 -11.36
CA ILE A 6 25.15 -36.24 -10.69
C ILE A 6 24.59 -35.47 -9.48
N THR A 7 25.43 -34.75 -8.73
CA THR A 7 24.96 -33.93 -7.60
C THR A 7 24.17 -32.70 -8.05
N LEU A 8 24.49 -32.12 -9.21
CA LEU A 8 23.74 -30.99 -9.77
C LEU A 8 22.37 -31.42 -10.34
N GLY A 9 22.27 -32.66 -10.86
CA GLY A 9 21.01 -33.21 -11.36
C GLY A 9 19.99 -33.56 -10.27
N ILE A 10 20.46 -33.92 -9.06
CA ILE A 10 19.59 -34.27 -7.93
C ILE A 10 18.98 -33.02 -7.27
N LEU A 11 19.67 -31.87 -7.34
CA LEU A 11 19.15 -30.60 -6.81
C LEU A 11 17.97 -30.04 -7.63
N PHE A 12 17.77 -30.53 -8.86
CA PHE A 12 16.69 -30.08 -9.76
C PHE A 12 15.38 -30.87 -9.60
N MET A 13 15.37 -31.99 -8.87
CA MET A 13 14.18 -32.88 -8.74
C MET A 13 13.27 -32.56 -7.54
N LEU A 14 13.58 -31.52 -6.76
CA LEU A 14 12.79 -31.10 -5.60
C LEU A 14 11.91 -29.86 -5.85
N VAL A 15 11.57 -29.57 -7.11
CA VAL A 15 10.57 -28.55 -7.42
C VAL A 15 9.20 -29.14 -7.09
N GLY A 16 8.83 -29.00 -5.81
CA GLY A 16 7.51 -29.33 -5.30
C GLY A 16 6.43 -28.64 -6.11
N THR A 17 5.28 -29.30 -6.20
CA THR A 17 4.04 -28.76 -6.77
C THR A 17 3.62 -27.53 -5.96
N THR A 18 4.15 -26.37 -6.32
CA THR A 18 3.59 -25.08 -5.91
C THR A 18 2.27 -24.97 -6.66
N TYR A 19 1.16 -24.92 -5.93
CA TYR A 19 -0.11 -24.43 -6.45
C TYR A 19 0.18 -23.18 -7.29
N GLY A 20 -0.22 -23.21 -8.57
CA GLY A 20 0.20 -22.24 -9.58
C GLY A 20 -0.31 -20.87 -9.22
N LYS A 21 0.53 -20.08 -8.54
CA LYS A 21 0.32 -18.65 -8.44
C LYS A 21 0.56 -18.04 -9.80
N THR A 22 -0.30 -17.10 -10.17
CA THR A 22 -0.19 -16.42 -11.45
C THR A 22 1.02 -15.48 -11.46
N VAL A 23 1.46 -15.05 -12.64
CA VAL A 23 2.50 -14.02 -12.75
C VAL A 23 2.11 -12.75 -11.98
N SER A 24 0.82 -12.40 -11.97
CA SER A 24 0.28 -11.31 -11.16
C SER A 24 0.53 -11.49 -9.66
N GLU A 25 0.48 -12.71 -9.15
CA GLU A 25 0.67 -12.99 -7.73
C GLU A 25 2.14 -13.09 -7.34
N ASP A 26 2.98 -13.66 -8.20
CA ASP A 26 4.39 -13.96 -7.88
C ASP A 26 5.38 -12.87 -8.29
N CYS A 27 5.14 -12.13 -9.38
CA CYS A 27 6.11 -11.17 -9.92
C CYS A 27 5.93 -9.73 -9.37
N GLY A 28 4.97 -9.51 -8.48
CA GLY A 28 4.67 -8.19 -7.93
C GLY A 28 4.12 -7.24 -9.01
N CYS A 29 4.58 -6.00 -9.03
CA CYS A 29 4.19 -4.98 -10.01
C CYS A 29 5.22 -4.83 -11.14
N GLY A 30 4.87 -4.15 -12.23
CA GLY A 30 5.78 -3.88 -13.35
C GLY A 30 5.31 -4.45 -14.69
N LEU A 31 6.13 -4.27 -15.73
CA LEU A 31 5.77 -4.64 -17.10
C LEU A 31 5.45 -6.14 -17.26
N GLY A 32 6.17 -7.01 -16.59
CA GLY A 32 5.94 -8.46 -16.60
C GLY A 32 4.60 -8.85 -16.00
N ARG A 33 4.14 -8.14 -14.96
CA ARG A 33 2.78 -8.30 -14.42
C ARG A 33 1.75 -7.93 -15.50
N VAL A 34 1.85 -6.70 -16.02
CA VAL A 34 0.87 -6.17 -16.98
C VAL A 34 0.85 -6.96 -18.29
N ALA A 35 1.99 -7.42 -18.77
CA ALA A 35 2.11 -8.11 -20.05
C ALA A 35 1.70 -9.59 -20.00
N ILE A 36 1.87 -10.26 -18.85
CA ILE A 36 1.62 -11.70 -18.72
C ILE A 36 0.37 -12.00 -17.88
N GLY A 37 0.18 -11.30 -16.77
CA GLY A 37 -1.01 -11.36 -15.92
C GLY A 37 -1.28 -12.74 -15.34
N GLU A 38 -2.42 -13.32 -15.71
CA GLU A 38 -2.97 -14.53 -15.08
C GLU A 38 -2.37 -15.85 -15.59
N LYS A 39 -1.22 -15.83 -16.28
CA LYS A 39 -0.55 -17.08 -16.66
C LYS A 39 0.11 -17.71 -15.45
N GLU A 40 0.01 -19.03 -15.37
CA GLU A 40 0.56 -19.83 -14.28
C GLU A 40 1.80 -20.61 -14.73
N GLY A 41 2.70 -20.85 -13.78
CA GLY A 41 3.83 -21.75 -13.94
C GLY A 41 5.18 -21.04 -14.05
N LEU A 42 6.21 -21.78 -13.67
CA LEU A 42 7.58 -21.27 -13.49
C LEU A 42 8.12 -20.52 -14.73
N GLY A 43 7.83 -21.01 -15.94
CA GLY A 43 8.29 -20.37 -17.17
C GLY A 43 7.69 -18.98 -17.38
N TRP A 44 6.41 -18.82 -17.10
CA TRP A 44 5.72 -17.53 -17.18
C TRP A 44 6.18 -16.59 -16.06
N ASN A 45 6.39 -17.09 -14.84
CA ASN A 45 6.92 -16.30 -13.72
C ASN A 45 8.35 -15.81 -13.98
N LEU A 46 9.21 -16.65 -14.57
CA LEU A 46 10.56 -16.25 -14.97
C LEU A 46 10.54 -15.19 -16.08
N LEU A 47 9.66 -15.35 -17.08
CA LEU A 47 9.51 -14.36 -18.13
C LEU A 47 8.98 -13.03 -17.57
N GLY A 48 8.00 -13.08 -16.66
CA GLY A 48 7.46 -11.91 -15.98
C GLY A 48 8.53 -11.18 -15.17
N THR A 49 9.32 -11.93 -14.41
CA THR A 49 10.46 -11.38 -13.65
C THR A 49 11.49 -10.73 -14.59
N PHE A 50 11.82 -11.39 -15.70
CA PHE A 50 12.76 -10.82 -16.68
C PHE A 50 12.21 -9.54 -17.33
N LEU A 51 10.92 -9.53 -17.68
CA LEU A 51 10.26 -8.35 -18.21
C LEU A 51 10.24 -7.21 -17.20
N ASN A 52 10.03 -7.46 -15.90
CA ASN A 52 10.11 -6.45 -14.83
C ASN A 52 11.53 -5.86 -14.68
N GLY A 53 12.57 -6.68 -14.83
CA GLY A 53 13.96 -6.24 -14.76
C GLY A 53 14.44 -5.48 -16.01
N LEU A 54 13.75 -5.61 -17.14
CA LEU A 54 14.16 -4.99 -18.40
C LEU A 54 14.17 -3.46 -18.28
N CYS A 55 15.32 -2.84 -18.51
CA CYS A 55 15.50 -1.39 -18.43
C CYS A 55 15.07 -0.79 -17.07
N GLY A 56 15.04 -1.58 -16.00
CA GLY A 56 14.59 -1.12 -14.67
C GLY A 56 13.14 -0.62 -14.65
N ASN A 57 12.27 -1.11 -15.54
CA ASN A 57 10.91 -0.60 -15.63
C ASN A 57 10.08 -0.83 -14.36
N GLN A 58 10.39 -1.85 -13.57
CA GLN A 58 9.76 -2.04 -12.26
C GLN A 58 10.12 -0.89 -11.32
N THR A 59 11.39 -0.47 -11.27
CA THR A 59 11.82 0.70 -10.49
C THR A 59 11.17 1.98 -11.02
N PHE A 60 11.12 2.15 -12.34
CA PHE A 60 10.41 3.29 -12.95
C PHE A 60 8.94 3.29 -12.55
N GLY A 61 8.25 2.15 -12.69
CA GLY A 61 6.86 1.96 -12.30
C GLY A 61 6.60 2.30 -10.85
N MET A 62 7.46 1.86 -9.93
CA MET A 62 7.37 2.24 -8.51
C MET A 62 7.57 3.74 -8.28
N SER A 63 8.50 4.38 -8.99
CA SER A 63 8.79 5.81 -8.82
C SER A 63 7.76 6.73 -9.48
N SER A 64 7.17 6.32 -10.61
CA SER A 64 6.21 7.11 -11.39
C SER A 64 4.76 6.74 -11.10
N GLY A 65 4.53 5.61 -10.44
CA GLY A 65 3.22 5.01 -10.23
C GLY A 65 2.56 4.41 -11.45
N THR A 66 3.35 3.77 -12.31
CA THR A 66 2.85 3.13 -13.53
C THR A 66 2.98 1.62 -13.42
N LEU A 67 2.51 0.87 -14.43
CA LEU A 67 2.67 -0.59 -14.52
C LEU A 67 2.11 -1.35 -13.31
N GLU A 68 0.98 -0.86 -12.77
CA GLU A 68 0.31 -1.41 -11.58
C GLU A 68 1.20 -1.45 -10.32
N CYS A 69 2.23 -0.60 -10.24
CA CYS A 69 3.09 -0.45 -9.06
C CYS A 69 2.52 0.46 -7.97
N GLY A 70 1.21 0.74 -7.99
CA GLY A 70 0.58 1.68 -7.07
C GLY A 70 0.95 3.13 -7.36
N GLU A 71 0.40 4.05 -6.59
CA GLU A 71 0.52 5.49 -6.84
C GLU A 71 1.55 6.14 -5.89
N PRO A 72 2.60 6.82 -6.38
CA PRO A 72 3.48 7.66 -5.54
C PRO A 72 2.69 8.78 -4.87
N THR A 73 1.49 9.08 -5.40
CA THR A 73 0.49 9.95 -4.81
C THR A 73 0.13 9.51 -3.39
N LYS A 74 0.01 8.21 -3.10
CA LYS A 74 -0.30 7.73 -1.73
C LYS A 74 0.80 8.11 -0.75
N PHE A 75 2.07 7.88 -1.10
CA PHE A 75 3.19 8.29 -0.25
C PHE A 75 3.22 9.81 -0.02
N ALA A 76 2.94 10.61 -1.06
CA ALA A 76 2.87 12.06 -0.95
C ALA A 76 1.69 12.52 -0.08
N ILE A 77 0.52 11.87 -0.20
CA ILE A 77 -0.66 12.11 0.64
C ILE A 77 -0.35 11.75 2.09
N ASP A 78 0.29 10.61 2.34
CA ASP A 78 0.69 10.18 3.67
C ASP A 78 1.62 11.19 4.34
N GLN A 79 2.61 11.70 3.62
CA GLN A 79 3.47 12.76 4.15
C GLN A 79 2.71 14.05 4.45
N ARG A 80 1.73 14.42 3.61
CA ARG A 80 0.89 15.60 3.85
C ARG A 80 -0.01 15.40 5.07
N ILE A 81 -0.60 14.21 5.25
CA ILE A 81 -1.38 13.86 6.44
C ILE A 81 -0.48 13.96 7.68
N ASN A 82 0.71 13.36 7.68
CA ASN A 82 1.65 13.44 8.80
C ASN A 82 1.98 14.89 9.17
N THR A 83 2.29 15.72 8.17
CA THR A 83 2.63 17.13 8.36
C THR A 83 1.44 17.92 8.90
N PHE A 84 0.23 17.64 8.38
CA PHE A 84 -0.99 18.31 8.80
C PHE A 84 -1.36 17.94 10.23
N VAL A 85 -1.37 16.65 10.57
CA VAL A 85 -1.67 16.16 11.92
C VAL A 85 -0.67 16.75 12.92
N ALA A 86 0.63 16.72 12.61
CA ALA A 86 1.66 17.30 13.49
C ALA A 86 1.43 18.80 13.80
N GLY A 87 0.86 19.56 12.87
CA GLY A 87 0.57 20.98 13.06
C GLY A 87 -0.80 21.30 13.66
N ASN A 88 -1.71 20.33 13.73
CA ASN A 88 -3.13 20.58 14.03
C ASN A 88 -3.74 19.57 15.02
N MET A 89 -2.94 18.83 15.80
CA MET A 89 -3.45 17.74 16.67
C MET A 89 -4.63 18.16 17.55
N ASP A 90 -4.52 19.29 18.27
CA ASP A 90 -5.57 19.72 19.20
C ASP A 90 -6.87 20.09 18.49
N ASN A 91 -6.77 20.87 17.41
CA ASN A 91 -7.92 21.27 16.61
C ASN A 91 -8.58 20.06 15.95
N LEU A 92 -7.76 19.13 15.46
CA LEU A 92 -8.24 17.91 14.83
C LEU A 92 -8.93 16.98 15.83
N ALA A 93 -8.40 16.87 17.05
CA ALA A 93 -9.05 16.12 18.11
C ALA A 93 -10.42 16.72 18.45
N MET A 94 -10.51 18.04 18.62
CA MET A 94 -11.79 18.72 18.89
C MET A 94 -12.80 18.50 17.77
N ASP A 95 -12.39 18.69 16.52
CA ASP A 95 -13.26 18.56 15.35
C ASP A 95 -13.72 17.12 15.10
N ILE A 96 -12.86 16.11 15.36
CA ILE A 96 -13.27 14.70 15.29
C ILE A 96 -14.24 14.37 16.42
N ALA A 97 -13.97 14.84 17.65
CA ALA A 97 -14.87 14.61 18.78
C ALA A 97 -16.26 15.25 18.56
N SER A 98 -16.34 16.40 17.89
CA SER A 98 -17.62 17.02 17.49
C SER A 98 -18.27 16.39 16.27
N GLY A 99 -17.60 15.46 15.57
CA GLY A 99 -18.10 14.82 14.35
C GLY A 99 -18.06 15.73 13.11
N GLY A 100 -17.26 16.80 13.15
CA GLY A 100 -17.20 17.81 12.10
C GLY A 100 -16.43 19.06 12.53
N GLY A 101 -15.79 19.73 11.57
CA GLY A 101 -15.07 20.98 11.79
C GLY A 101 -14.13 21.33 10.65
N GLU A 102 -13.43 22.46 10.77
CA GLU A 102 -12.56 22.99 9.71
C GLU A 102 -11.33 22.12 9.49
N SER A 103 -10.68 21.67 10.57
CA SER A 103 -9.47 20.86 10.48
C SER A 103 -9.78 19.43 10.02
N LEU A 104 -10.93 18.87 10.39
CA LEU A 104 -11.41 17.59 9.87
C LEU A 104 -11.76 17.69 8.37
N SER A 105 -12.37 18.79 7.95
CA SER A 105 -12.66 19.04 6.53
C SER A 105 -11.38 19.18 5.71
N ALA A 106 -10.40 19.92 6.23
CA ALA A 106 -9.09 20.07 5.61
C ALA A 106 -8.32 18.74 5.54
N LEU A 107 -8.39 17.91 6.59
CA LEU A 107 -7.82 16.57 6.58
C LEU A 107 -8.44 15.71 5.46
N ALA A 108 -9.77 15.71 5.33
CA ALA A 108 -10.47 14.97 4.28
C ALA A 108 -10.07 15.45 2.88
N GLU A 109 -9.82 16.75 2.69
CA GLU A 109 -9.31 17.30 1.42
C GLU A 109 -7.87 16.88 1.14
N ILE A 110 -7.00 16.91 2.15
CA ILE A 110 -5.60 16.46 2.04
C ILE A 110 -5.54 14.97 1.71
N ALA A 111 -6.39 14.18 2.35
CA ALA A 111 -6.56 12.74 2.12
C ALA A 111 -7.29 12.43 0.80
N GLN A 112 -7.75 13.45 0.07
CA GLN A 112 -8.48 13.32 -1.21
C GLN A 112 -9.73 12.44 -1.11
N VAL A 113 -10.43 12.54 0.02
CA VAL A 113 -11.67 11.79 0.27
C VAL A 113 -12.78 12.34 -0.63
N ASP A 114 -13.47 11.42 -1.31
CA ASP A 114 -14.64 11.75 -2.13
C ASP A 114 -15.65 12.56 -1.30
N PRO A 115 -16.19 13.69 -1.80
CA PRO A 115 -17.20 14.48 -1.11
C PRO A 115 -18.39 13.66 -0.58
N ALA A 116 -18.80 12.60 -1.29
CA ALA A 116 -19.89 11.72 -0.86
C ALA A 116 -19.55 10.87 0.37
N LEU A 117 -18.27 10.66 0.65
CA LEU A 117 -17.77 9.85 1.77
C LEU A 117 -17.35 10.68 2.99
N ARG A 118 -17.37 12.01 2.92
CA ARG A 118 -16.88 12.87 4.02
C ARG A 118 -17.72 12.78 5.29
N GLU A 119 -19.04 12.74 5.15
CA GLU A 119 -19.95 12.59 6.30
C GLU A 119 -19.82 11.20 6.98
N PRO A 120 -19.90 10.07 6.24
CA PRO A 120 -19.71 8.76 6.86
C PRO A 120 -18.31 8.62 7.46
N LEU A 121 -17.29 9.20 6.83
CA LEU A 121 -15.94 9.25 7.39
C LEU A 121 -15.87 10.02 8.71
N ALA A 122 -16.47 11.21 8.77
CA ALA A 122 -16.48 11.99 10.01
C ALA A 122 -17.16 11.23 11.16
N SER A 123 -18.25 10.51 10.84
CA SER A 123 -18.94 9.66 11.81
C SER A 123 -18.08 8.49 12.28
N GLU A 124 -17.37 7.83 11.36
CA GLU A 124 -16.51 6.69 11.69
C GLU A 124 -15.31 7.12 12.54
N LEU A 125 -14.69 8.24 12.20
CA LEU A 125 -13.60 8.84 12.97
C LEU A 125 -14.05 9.23 14.37
N GLN A 126 -15.25 9.81 14.50
CA GLN A 126 -15.82 10.14 15.81
C GLN A 126 -16.08 8.88 16.63
N ALA A 127 -16.62 7.82 16.02
CA ALA A 127 -16.86 6.53 16.69
C ALA A 127 -15.56 5.87 17.18
N HIS A 128 -14.44 6.14 16.51
CA HIS A 128 -13.11 5.63 16.85
C HIS A 128 -12.23 6.66 17.58
N PHE A 129 -12.80 7.74 18.12
CA PHE A 129 -12.03 8.82 18.72
C PHE A 129 -11.06 8.33 19.80
N ASP A 130 -11.52 7.48 20.72
CA ASP A 130 -10.69 6.93 21.80
C ASP A 130 -9.57 6.00 21.30
N THR A 131 -9.70 5.46 20.09
CA THR A 131 -8.64 4.68 19.43
C THR A 131 -7.61 5.59 18.75
N ILE A 132 -8.08 6.70 18.18
CA ILE A 132 -7.23 7.67 17.47
C ILE A 132 -6.45 8.53 18.48
N TYR A 133 -7.08 8.95 19.58
CA TYR A 133 -6.49 9.76 20.66
C TYR A 133 -6.62 9.02 22.01
N PRO A 134 -5.85 7.96 22.25
CA PRO A 134 -5.98 7.12 23.45
C PRO A 134 -5.56 7.81 24.75
N ASP A 135 -4.64 8.77 24.66
CA ASP A 135 -4.10 9.53 25.79
C ASP A 135 -3.50 10.86 25.32
N ALA A 136 -3.12 11.71 26.29
CA ALA A 136 -2.60 13.05 26.03
C ALA A 136 -1.16 13.07 25.49
N ASP A 137 -0.42 11.96 25.61
CA ASP A 137 0.96 11.82 25.16
C ASP A 137 1.07 11.13 23.79
N VAL A 138 -0.07 10.83 23.14
CA VAL A 138 -0.10 10.21 21.81
C VAL A 138 0.68 11.06 20.80
N SER A 139 1.56 10.41 20.03
CA SER A 139 2.33 11.11 19.01
C SER A 139 1.51 11.35 17.74
N TYR A 140 1.84 12.41 17.00
CA TYR A 140 1.22 12.70 15.70
C TYR A 140 1.35 11.55 14.70
N ILE A 141 2.40 10.71 14.80
CA ILE A 141 2.60 9.54 13.93
C ILE A 141 1.53 8.50 14.25
N GLN A 142 1.32 8.19 15.52
CA GLN A 142 0.31 7.22 15.95
C GLN A 142 -1.10 7.68 15.57
N VAL A 143 -1.40 8.98 15.76
CA VAL A 143 -2.68 9.56 15.32
C VAL A 143 -2.83 9.44 13.80
N ALA A 144 -1.81 9.84 13.03
CA ALA A 144 -1.86 9.76 11.57
C ALA A 144 -2.03 8.32 11.06
N ASP A 145 -1.41 7.34 11.71
CA ASP A 145 -1.58 5.93 11.37
C ASP A 145 -2.98 5.43 11.69
N ALA A 146 -3.52 5.75 12.86
CA ALA A 146 -4.90 5.41 13.23
C ALA A 146 -5.93 6.02 12.26
N LEU A 147 -5.73 7.28 11.85
CA LEU A 147 -6.57 7.93 10.84
C LEU A 147 -6.57 7.18 9.50
N ARG A 148 -5.40 6.69 9.06
CA ARG A 148 -5.28 5.90 7.82
C ARG A 148 -5.98 4.56 7.91
N GLU A 149 -5.94 3.90 9.06
CA GLU A 149 -6.68 2.65 9.27
C GLU A 149 -8.19 2.87 9.10
N VAL A 150 -8.71 3.98 9.63
CA VAL A 150 -10.12 4.36 9.43
C VAL A 150 -10.42 4.76 7.98
N PHE A 151 -9.50 5.44 7.28
CA PHE A 151 -9.67 5.73 5.86
C PHE A 151 -9.71 4.47 4.98
N ALA A 152 -9.04 3.39 5.39
CA ALA A 152 -9.02 2.14 4.64
C ALA A 152 -10.28 1.28 4.84
N SER A 153 -11.11 1.57 5.86
CA SER A 153 -12.34 0.81 6.16
C SER A 153 -13.60 1.34 5.47
N ILE A 154 -13.50 2.46 4.73
CA ILE A 154 -14.60 3.14 4.04
C ILE A 154 -14.38 3.07 2.53
#